data_AF-A0A2V7H3Y7-F1
#
_entry.id   AF-A0A2V7H3Y7-F1
#
_cell.length_a   1.000
_cell.length_b   1.000
_cell.length_c   1.000
_cell.angle_alpha   90.00
_cell.angle_beta   90.00
_cell.angle_gamma   90.00
#
_symmetry.space_group_name_H-M   'P 1'
#
loop_
_entity.id
_entity.type
_entity.pdbx_description
1 polymer ?
#
loop_
_entity_poly.entity_id
_entity_poly.type
_entity_poly.pdbx_seq_one_letter_code
_entity_poly.pdbx_strand_id
1 'polypeptide(L)'
;MWIFVVVLLVALMIPITAILLDSPLGRSVARRLEGQGDGSGRGVQQLERRIEALETDLEDVNRSLAGMREELQFVQRLLEDPTKKKRPS
;
A
#
# COMPACT_ATOMS: atom_id res chain seq x y z
N MET A 1 3.88 -10.52 -27.45
CA MET A 1 2.78 -10.73 -26.49
C MET A 1 2.55 -9.52 -25.59
N TRP A 2 3.58 -9.00 -24.92
CA TRP A 2 3.45 -7.82 -24.04
C TRP A 2 2.97 -6.53 -24.75
N ILE A 3 3.41 -6.31 -25.99
CA ILE A 3 2.97 -5.14 -26.79
C ILE A 3 1.45 -5.14 -27.00
N PHE A 4 0.83 -6.29 -27.23
CA PHE A 4 -0.64 -6.38 -27.33
C PHE A 4 -1.32 -6.04 -26.01
N VAL A 5 -0.73 -6.44 -24.88
CA VAL A 5 -1.23 -6.08 -23.54
C VAL A 5 -1.14 -4.58 -23.31
N VAL A 6 -0.02 -3.95 -23.67
CA VAL A 6 0.17 -2.50 -23.55
C VAL A 6 -0.80 -1.74 -24.44
N VAL A 7 -0.97 -2.16 -25.70
CA VAL A 7 -1.91 -1.54 -26.65
C VAL A 7 -3.35 -1.70 -26.17
N LEU A 8 -3.72 -2.89 -25.65
CA LEU A 8 -5.05 -3.13 -25.07
C LEU A 8 -5.30 -2.22 -23.85
N LEU A 9 -4.30 -2.05 -22.99
CA LEU A 9 -4.39 -1.21 -21.78
C LEU A 9 -4.55 0.26 -22.17
N VAL A 10 -3.75 0.76 -23.11
CA VAL A 10 -3.87 2.13 -23.63
C VAL A 10 -5.21 2.33 -24.33
N ALA A 11 -5.66 1.37 -25.13
CA ALA A 11 -6.96 1.42 -25.80
C ALA A 11 -8.13 1.45 -24.79
N LEU A 12 -7.99 0.76 -23.65
CA LEU A 12 -8.98 0.77 -22.57
C LEU A 12 -9.00 2.10 -21.80
N MET A 13 -7.88 2.82 -21.73
CA MET A 13 -7.81 4.12 -21.05
C MET A 13 -8.60 5.21 -21.81
N ILE A 14 -8.63 5.17 -23.15
CA ILE A 14 -9.32 6.16 -23.99
C ILE A 14 -10.82 6.33 -23.63
N PRO A 15 -11.66 5.28 -23.58
CA PRO A 15 -13.07 5.41 -23.25
C PRO A 15 -13.30 5.84 -21.79
N ILE A 16 -12.43 5.42 -20.87
CA ILE A 16 -12.50 5.85 -19.46
C ILE A 16 -12.28 7.36 -19.38
N THR A 17 -11.26 7.88 -20.07
CA THR A 17 -11.00 9.32 -20.11
C THR A 17 -12.14 10.09 -20.78
N ALA A 18 -12.74 9.56 -21.84
CA ALA A 18 -13.87 10.20 -22.52
C ALA A 18 -15.12 10.30 -21.62
N ILE A 19 -15.47 9.23 -20.89
CA ILE A 19 -16.61 9.23 -19.96
C ILE A 19 -16.35 10.15 -18.76
N LEU A 20 -15.10 10.21 -18.28
CA LEU A 20 -14.74 11.10 -17.18
C LEU A 20 -14.80 12.57 -17.59
N LEU A 21 -14.45 12.92 -18.83
CA LEU A 21 -14.38 14.31 -19.30
C LEU A 21 -15.74 15.01 -19.33
N ASP A 22 -16.82 14.25 -19.58
CA ASP A 22 -18.20 14.72 -19.50
C ASP A 22 -18.79 14.72 -18.07
N SER A 23 -18.02 14.22 -17.09
CA SER A 23 -18.42 14.11 -15.68
C SER A 23 -17.68 15.13 -14.80
N PRO A 24 -18.27 15.59 -13.66
CA PRO A 24 -17.61 16.48 -12.69
C PRO A 24 -16.23 15.98 -12.20
N LEU A 25 -15.94 14.68 -12.32
CA LEU A 25 -14.64 14.09 -12.03
C LEU A 25 -13.56 14.47 -13.05
N GLY A 26 -13.87 14.51 -14.35
CA GLY A 26 -12.91 14.93 -15.38
C GLY A 26 -12.58 16.42 -15.28
N ARG A 27 -13.54 17.26 -14.89
CA ARG A 27 -13.32 18.71 -14.73
C ARG A 27 -12.44 19.04 -13.53
N SER A 28 -12.55 18.28 -12.44
CA SER A 28 -11.69 18.44 -11.25
C SER A 28 -10.29 17.88 -11.47
N VAL A 29 -10.15 16.80 -12.23
CA VAL A 29 -8.84 16.28 -12.68
C VAL A 29 -8.20 17.21 -13.71
N ALA A 30 -8.96 17.76 -14.66
CA ALA A 30 -8.47 18.76 -15.61
C ALA A 30 -8.00 20.04 -14.90
N ARG A 31 -8.74 20.53 -13.89
CA ARG A 31 -8.31 21.67 -13.06
C ARG A 31 -7.08 21.35 -12.20
N ARG A 32 -6.90 20.09 -11.81
CA ARG A 32 -5.68 19.62 -11.14
C ARG A 32 -4.51 19.48 -12.12
N LEU A 33 -4.76 19.08 -13.36
CA LEU A 33 -3.76 19.00 -14.44
C LEU A 33 -3.34 20.39 -14.95
N GLU A 34 -4.28 21.33 -15.11
CA GLU A 34 -4.00 22.74 -15.41
C GLU A 34 -3.18 23.38 -14.28
N GLY A 35 -3.47 23.05 -13.01
CA GLY A 35 -2.64 23.40 -11.87
C GLY A 35 -1.32 22.60 -11.73
N GLN A 36 -1.14 21.55 -12.54
CA GLN A 36 0.05 20.68 -12.54
C GLN A 36 1.09 21.11 -13.57
N GLY A 37 0.75 21.98 -14.53
CA GLY A 37 1.69 22.52 -15.52
C GLY A 37 2.89 23.27 -14.91
N ASP A 38 2.68 23.95 -13.78
CA ASP A 38 3.73 24.72 -13.06
C ASP A 38 4.21 24.06 -11.73
N GLY A 39 3.62 22.94 -11.32
CA GLY A 39 3.78 22.36 -9.97
C GLY A 39 4.09 20.86 -9.89
N SER A 40 4.12 20.15 -11.03
CA SER A 40 4.25 18.67 -11.08
C SER A 40 5.45 18.12 -10.31
N GLY A 41 6.60 18.81 -10.35
CA GLY A 41 7.81 18.37 -9.64
C GLY A 41 7.69 18.37 -8.11
N ARG A 42 6.96 19.34 -7.52
CA ARG A 42 6.81 19.44 -6.05
C ARG A 42 5.78 18.46 -5.51
N GLY A 43 4.71 18.20 -6.26
CA GLY A 43 3.69 17.24 -5.88
C GLY A 43 4.21 15.79 -5.90
N VAL A 44 5.01 15.45 -6.92
CA VAL A 44 5.65 14.13 -7.01
C VAL A 44 6.70 13.96 -5.91
N GLN A 45 7.58 14.94 -5.67
CA GLN A 45 8.56 14.88 -4.57
C GLN A 45 7.91 14.76 -3.19
N GLN A 46 6.76 15.42 -2.97
CA GLN A 46 6.03 15.31 -1.71
C GLN A 46 5.34 13.94 -1.57
N LEU A 47 4.91 13.35 -2.69
CA LEU A 47 4.37 11.99 -2.71
C LEU A 47 5.47 10.96 -2.46
N GLU A 48 6.64 11.11 -3.07
CA GLU A 48 7.83 10.27 -2.84
C GLU A 48 8.25 10.27 -1.37
N ARG A 49 8.37 11.45 -0.75
CA ARG A 49 8.68 11.56 0.69
C ARG A 49 7.63 10.90 1.59
N ARG A 50 6.36 10.93 1.19
CA ARG A 50 5.29 10.25 1.93
C ARG A 50 5.41 8.74 1.77
N ILE A 51 5.71 8.26 0.57
CA ILE A 51 5.93 6.83 0.29
C ILE A 51 7.11 6.30 1.10
N GLU A 52 8.24 7.00 1.12
CA GLU A 52 9.42 6.61 1.90
C GLU A 52 9.13 6.53 3.42
N ALA A 53 8.36 7.49 3.94
CA ALA A 53 7.90 7.44 5.34
C ALA A 53 6.95 6.26 5.60
N LEU A 54 6.03 5.99 4.69
CA LEU A 54 5.10 4.85 4.75
C LEU A 54 5.84 3.50 4.69
N GLU A 55 6.88 3.39 3.88
CA GLU A 55 7.72 2.19 3.79
C GLU A 55 8.49 1.95 5.09
N THR A 56 9.04 3.01 5.69
CA THR A 56 9.73 2.94 6.98
C THR A 56 8.77 2.50 8.09
N ASP A 57 7.58 3.10 8.17
CA ASP A 57 6.57 2.74 9.16
C ASP A 57 6.11 1.27 8.99
N LEU A 58 6.03 0.77 7.75
CA LEU A 58 5.71 -0.62 7.47
C LEU A 58 6.81 -1.59 7.95
N GLU A 59 8.09 -1.24 7.75
CA GLU A 59 9.21 -2.04 8.27
C GLU A 59 9.19 -2.10 9.80
N ASP A 60 8.93 -0.98 10.47
CA ASP A 60 8.83 -0.92 11.93
C ASP A 60 7.65 -1.73 12.47
N VAL A 61 6.48 -1.64 11.84
CA VAL A 61 5.31 -2.46 12.19
C VAL A 61 5.58 -3.94 11.97
N ASN A 62 6.25 -4.31 10.87
CA ASN A 62 6.61 -5.70 10.61
C ASN A 62 7.57 -6.26 11.68
N ARG A 63 8.53 -5.45 12.12
CA ARG A 63 9.45 -5.81 13.20
C ARG A 63 8.74 -5.97 14.55
N SER A 64 7.80 -5.07 14.85
CA SER A 64 6.96 -5.15 16.05
C SER A 64 6.08 -6.40 16.05
N LEU A 65 5.49 -6.75 14.90
CA LEU A 65 4.73 -7.99 14.72
C LEU A 65 5.60 -9.24 14.90
N ALA A 66 6.84 -9.23 14.42
CA ALA A 66 7.78 -10.32 14.64
C ALA A 66 8.08 -10.50 16.14
N GLY A 67 8.39 -9.40 16.85
CA GLY A 67 8.61 -9.45 18.30
C GLY A 67 7.40 -9.93 19.10
N MET A 68 6.20 -9.43 18.77
CA MET A 68 4.95 -9.89 19.42
C MET A 68 4.68 -11.38 19.18
N ARG A 69 5.03 -11.92 18.01
CA ARG A 69 4.90 -13.37 17.73
C ARG A 69 5.84 -14.20 18.61
N GLU A 70 7.06 -13.73 18.84
CA GLU A 70 8.02 -14.39 19.73
C GLU A 70 7.54 -14.39 21.18
N GLU A 71 6.99 -13.27 21.66
CA GLU A 71 6.40 -13.18 23.00
C GLU A 71 5.20 -14.12 23.16
N LEU A 72 4.30 -14.17 22.17
CA LEU A 72 3.17 -15.11 22.19
C LEU A 72 3.63 -16.56 22.19
N GLN A 73 4.68 -16.90 21.44
CA GLN A 73 5.24 -18.24 21.40
C GLN A 73 5.93 -18.60 22.73
N PHE A 74 6.60 -17.65 23.36
CA PHE A 74 7.21 -17.81 24.69
C PHE A 74 6.15 -18.02 25.78
N VAL A 75 5.07 -17.24 25.76
CA VAL A 75 3.93 -17.39 26.68
C VAL A 75 3.24 -18.74 26.47
N GLN A 76 3.04 -19.17 25.22
CA GLN A 76 2.51 -20.51 24.93
C GLN A 76 3.42 -21.61 25.48
N ARG A 77 4.73 -21.50 25.31
CA ARG A 77 5.72 -22.45 25.86
C ARG A 77 5.64 -22.52 27.39
N LEU A 78 5.54 -21.36 28.04
CA LEU A 78 5.37 -21.22 29.49
C LEU A 78 4.03 -21.74 30.01
N LEU A 79 3.00 -21.83 29.17
CA LEU A 79 1.69 -22.40 29.53
C LEU A 79 1.63 -23.91 29.23
N GLU A 80 2.38 -24.39 28.23
CA GLU A 80 2.53 -25.82 27.91
C GLU A 80 3.39 -26.58 28.95
N ASP A 81 4.45 -25.97 29.49
CA ASP A 81 5.30 -26.60 30.51
C ASP A 81 4.59 -26.91 31.86
N PRO A 82 3.80 -26.00 32.46
CA PRO A 82 3.08 -26.28 33.71
C PRO A 82 1.93 -27.27 33.51
N THR A 83 1.35 -27.36 32.31
CA THR A 83 0.31 -28.34 32.00
C THR A 83 0.87 -29.74 31.77
N LYS A 84 2.12 -29.89 31.31
CA LYS A 84 2.81 -31.20 31.21
C LYS A 84 3.32 -31.74 32.55
N LYS A 85 3.67 -30.88 33.51
CA LYS A 85 4.12 -31.31 34.86
C LYS A 85 3.02 -31.97 35.72
N LYS A 86 1.75 -31.87 35.31
CA LYS A 86 0.59 -32.43 36.03
C LYS A 86 -0.06 -33.62 35.30
N ARG A 87 0.74 -34.49 34.68
CA ARG A 87 0.30 -35.86 34.37
C ARG A 87 1.05 -36.86 35.28
N PRO A 88 0.33 -37.56 36.18
CA PRO A 88 0.91 -38.41 37.22
C PRO A 88 1.33 -39.77 36.67
N SER A 89 2.41 -40.33 37.22
CA SER A 89 2.57 -41.77 37.43
C SER A 89 2.79 -42.01 38.91
#